data_AF-A0A5C3NKS1-F1
#
_entry.id   AF-A0A5C3NKS1-F1
#
_cell.length_a   1.000
_cell.length_b   1.000
_cell.length_c   1.000
_cell.angle_alpha   90.00
_cell.angle_beta   90.00
_cell.angle_gamma   90.00
#
_symmetry.space_group_name_H-M   'P 1'
#
loop_
_entity.id
_entity.type
_entity.pdbx_description
1 polymer ?
#
loop_
_entity_poly.entity_id
_entity_poly.type
_entity_poly.pdbx_seq_one_letter_code
_entity_poly.pdbx_strand_id
1 'polypeptide(L)'
;MSKARRLCNENTTSRQVPSELQNENVETDHAPKQFRLHIRSAELQSAKANRRLDNRPNLENKMSNAEAWRTDVNAFLTVPNRQGESTLYSAVNVPDQFELPRQVHTNPANNMSDKALRHMQYANSACPEIPYVLHNIPMNDPLLGRLGPDCGWLYPVSYTNGWGMHDDIRHSWWQLERGLMLISNTLLELDSSNAGKEVYRAEKWPEPSSFRYRDAHGQFHGAATAIRLSWTAMLVLAARCSMAIALWNKNLTSGIPHWVVRLQQSGIPSSWIEALQSSAITDFSLGLRVGVVIQPAHCPWMSHVPFYRLAGCPTFVEWGTKPKMLSEFIK
;
A
#
# COMPACT_ATOMS: atom_id res chain seq x y z
N MET A 1 13.62 57.43 -1.63
CA MET A 1 12.73 57.56 -0.47
C MET A 1 11.47 58.30 -0.87
N SER A 2 10.37 57.59 -1.15
CA SER A 2 9.00 58.08 -0.97
C SER A 2 8.05 56.90 -1.16
N LYS A 3 7.17 56.70 -0.17
CA LYS A 3 6.21 55.60 -0.04
C LYS A 3 5.04 55.83 -0.99
N ALA A 4 4.56 54.75 -1.63
CA ALA A 4 3.17 54.67 -2.07
C ALA A 4 2.67 53.24 -1.90
N ARG A 5 2.02 53.00 -0.76
CA ARG A 5 1.13 51.86 -0.50
C ARG A 5 -0.08 51.99 -1.42
N ARG A 6 -0.47 50.92 -2.11
CA ARG A 6 -1.86 50.74 -2.55
C ARG A 6 -2.41 49.45 -1.97
N LEU A 7 -3.41 49.64 -1.12
CA LEU A 7 -4.36 48.67 -0.62
C LEU A 7 -5.19 48.16 -1.81
N CYS A 8 -5.30 46.84 -1.94
CA CYS A 8 -6.39 46.22 -2.69
C CYS A 8 -7.31 45.56 -1.68
N ASN A 9 -8.55 46.04 -1.70
CA ASN A 9 -9.66 45.67 -0.85
C ASN A 9 -10.02 44.19 -0.98
N GLU A 10 -10.32 43.61 0.18
CA GLU A 10 -11.11 42.42 0.37
C GLU A 10 -12.53 42.66 -0.17
N ASN A 11 -12.92 41.90 -1.19
CA ASN A 11 -14.34 41.68 -1.52
C ASN A 11 -14.67 40.24 -1.18
N THR A 12 -15.12 40.05 0.07
CA THR A 12 -15.66 38.80 0.59
C THR A 12 -17.06 38.60 0.03
N THR A 13 -17.16 38.08 -1.19
CA THR A 13 -18.44 37.66 -1.76
C THR A 13 -18.77 36.27 -1.21
N SER A 14 -19.67 36.23 -0.24
CA SER A 14 -20.35 35.02 0.23
C SER A 14 -20.94 34.26 -0.96
N ARG A 15 -20.32 33.14 -1.34
CA ARG A 15 -20.83 32.23 -2.36
C ARG A 15 -21.77 31.24 -1.69
N GLN A 16 -23.08 31.48 -1.84
CA GLN A 16 -24.10 30.48 -1.61
C GLN A 16 -23.87 29.29 -2.55
N VAL A 17 -23.72 28.11 -1.95
CA VAL A 17 -23.67 26.82 -2.65
C VAL A 17 -25.11 26.43 -2.99
N PRO A 18 -25.44 26.10 -4.27
CA PRO A 18 -26.76 25.62 -4.63
C PRO A 18 -27.03 24.23 -4.02
N SER A 19 -28.07 24.13 -3.23
CA SER A 19 -28.59 22.91 -2.62
C SER A 19 -29.60 22.22 -3.55
N GLU A 20 -29.14 21.58 -4.61
CA GLU A 20 -29.96 20.69 -5.43
C GLU A 20 -29.11 19.52 -5.91
N LEU A 21 -29.30 18.36 -5.27
CA LEU A 21 -29.12 16.99 -5.78
C LEU A 21 -29.30 16.02 -4.59
N GLN A 22 -30.54 15.88 -4.13
CA GLN A 22 -30.97 14.71 -3.37
C GLN A 22 -31.69 13.79 -4.34
N ASN A 23 -30.99 12.77 -4.83
CA ASN A 23 -31.53 11.46 -5.20
C ASN A 23 -30.40 10.63 -5.80
N GLU A 24 -29.78 9.79 -4.97
CA GLU A 24 -29.16 8.55 -5.45
C GLU A 24 -28.93 7.59 -4.26
N ASN A 25 -29.57 6.42 -4.39
CA ASN A 25 -29.24 5.11 -3.82
C ASN A 25 -28.86 5.04 -2.33
N VAL A 26 -29.85 4.64 -1.53
CA VAL A 26 -29.66 4.01 -0.22
C VAL A 26 -28.96 2.67 -0.42
N GLU A 27 -27.63 2.69 -0.46
CA GLU A 27 -26.80 1.53 -0.22
C GLU A 27 -26.88 1.24 1.29
N THR A 28 -27.59 0.18 1.66
CA THR A 28 -27.71 -0.26 3.05
C THR A 28 -26.33 -0.60 3.60
N ASP A 29 -25.80 0.31 4.40
CA ASP A 29 -24.55 0.19 5.13
C ASP A 29 -24.67 -0.90 6.20
N HIS A 30 -24.40 -2.14 5.81
CA HIS A 30 -24.19 -3.22 6.76
C HIS A 30 -22.83 -3.00 7.42
N ALA A 31 -22.86 -2.49 8.66
CA ALA A 31 -21.69 -2.29 9.51
C ALA A 31 -20.70 -3.46 9.39
N PRO A 32 -19.41 -3.20 9.14
CA PRO A 32 -18.42 -4.25 8.96
C PRO A 32 -18.30 -5.08 10.24
N LYS A 33 -18.56 -6.38 10.13
CA LYS A 33 -18.19 -7.34 11.17
C LYS A 33 -16.66 -7.35 11.26
N GLN A 34 -16.12 -6.63 12.25
CA GLN A 34 -14.72 -6.76 12.63
C GLN A 34 -14.45 -8.22 12.98
N PHE A 35 -13.63 -8.89 12.18
CA PHE A 35 -13.15 -10.22 12.49
C PHE A 35 -12.11 -10.12 13.60
N ARG A 36 -12.56 -10.17 14.85
CA ARG A 36 -11.67 -10.36 15.99
C ARG A 36 -11.24 -11.84 16.01
N LEU A 37 -10.27 -12.18 15.16
CA LEU A 37 -9.60 -13.48 15.22
C LEU A 37 -9.12 -13.66 16.65
N HIS A 38 -9.74 -14.60 17.36
CA HIS A 38 -9.21 -15.10 18.62
C HIS A 38 -7.99 -15.95 18.26
N ILE A 39 -6.86 -15.29 18.01
CA ILE A 39 -5.56 -15.94 17.95
C ILE A 39 -5.30 -16.43 19.37
N ARG A 40 -5.84 -17.61 19.69
CA ARG A 40 -5.43 -18.37 20.86
C ARG A 40 -4.05 -18.93 20.53
N SER A 41 -3.01 -18.11 20.67
CA SER A 41 -1.67 -18.70 20.80
C SER A 41 -1.73 -19.52 22.09
N ALA A 42 -1.64 -20.85 21.98
CA ALA A 42 -1.63 -21.76 23.14
C ALA A 42 -0.54 -21.35 24.17
N GLU A 43 0.48 -20.61 23.74
CA GLU A 43 1.57 -20.10 24.56
C GLU A 43 1.20 -18.91 25.47
N LEU A 44 0.22 -18.04 25.09
CA LEU A 44 -0.19 -16.91 25.94
C LEU A 44 -0.96 -17.34 27.20
N GLN A 45 -1.63 -18.50 27.18
CA GLN A 45 -2.32 -19.04 28.35
C GLN A 45 -1.34 -19.69 29.33
N SER A 46 -0.26 -20.30 28.83
CA SER A 46 0.84 -20.81 29.68
C SER A 46 1.58 -19.66 30.39
N ALA A 47 1.80 -18.53 29.71
CA ALA A 47 2.48 -17.37 30.28
C ALA A 47 1.69 -16.62 31.38
N LYS A 48 0.35 -16.77 31.43
CA LYS A 48 -0.49 -16.12 32.46
C LYS A 48 -0.64 -16.95 33.74
N ALA A 49 -0.31 -18.24 33.72
CA ALA A 49 -0.46 -19.12 34.89
C ALA A 49 0.68 -19.02 35.92
N ASN A 50 1.83 -18.44 35.56
CA ASN A 50 3.05 -18.43 36.40
C ASN A 50 3.43 -17.06 37.01
N ARG A 51 2.48 -16.11 37.17
CA ARG A 51 2.77 -14.82 37.82
C ARG A 51 2.40 -14.80 39.31
N ARG A 52 3.24 -15.44 40.12
CA ARG A 52 3.55 -15.01 41.49
C ARG A 52 5.02 -15.37 41.77
N LEU A 53 5.90 -14.40 41.60
CA LEU A 53 7.07 -14.12 42.45
C LEU A 53 7.93 -13.05 41.79
N ASP A 54 8.34 -12.10 42.62
CA ASP A 54 9.12 -10.92 42.30
C ASP A 54 10.46 -11.30 41.66
N ASN A 55 10.60 -10.91 40.39
CA ASN A 55 11.88 -10.57 39.78
C ASN A 55 11.54 -9.72 38.56
N ARG A 56 12.15 -8.54 38.44
CA ARG A 56 12.10 -7.71 37.22
C ARG A 56 13.31 -8.07 36.34
N PRO A 57 13.28 -9.10 35.48
CA PRO A 57 14.23 -9.17 34.39
C PRO A 57 13.70 -8.33 33.21
N ASN A 58 14.59 -7.49 32.70
CA ASN A 58 14.71 -7.04 31.32
C ASN A 58 13.40 -6.99 30.50
N LEU A 59 12.66 -5.88 30.60
CA LEU A 59 11.40 -5.67 29.86
C LEU A 59 11.62 -5.66 28.33
N GLU A 60 12.78 -5.18 27.86
CA GLU A 60 13.12 -5.10 26.43
C GLU A 60 13.21 -6.50 25.79
N ASN A 61 13.82 -7.47 26.46
CA ASN A 61 13.86 -8.86 25.96
C ASN A 61 12.47 -9.54 25.97
N LYS A 62 11.55 -9.11 26.83
CA LYS A 62 10.18 -9.69 26.88
C LYS A 62 9.26 -9.14 25.79
N MET A 63 9.42 -7.88 25.40
CA MET A 63 8.68 -7.33 24.25
C MET A 63 9.17 -7.93 22.94
N SER A 64 10.48 -8.16 22.79
CA SER A 64 11.06 -8.80 21.59
C SER A 64 10.45 -10.19 21.31
N ASN A 65 10.18 -11.00 22.34
CA ASN A 65 9.56 -12.32 22.15
C ASN A 65 8.04 -12.24 21.92
N ALA A 66 7.38 -11.19 22.39
CA ALA A 66 5.93 -11.02 22.25
C ALA A 66 5.50 -10.63 20.82
N GLU A 67 6.44 -10.20 19.97
CA GLU A 67 6.18 -9.83 18.57
C GLU A 67 6.76 -10.82 17.55
N ALA A 68 7.62 -11.76 17.98
CA ALA A 68 8.23 -12.76 17.10
C ALA A 68 7.18 -13.59 16.33
N TRP A 69 6.03 -13.87 16.96
CA TRP A 69 4.92 -14.55 16.29
C TRP A 69 4.41 -13.79 15.06
N ARG A 70 4.62 -12.48 14.92
CA ARG A 70 4.17 -11.73 13.75
C ARG A 70 5.06 -11.98 12.55
N THR A 71 6.37 -12.14 12.76
CA THR A 71 7.38 -12.33 11.70
C THR A 71 7.60 -13.79 11.33
N ASP A 72 7.12 -14.71 12.16
CA ASP A 72 7.14 -16.14 11.90
C ASP A 72 5.95 -16.61 11.05
N VAL A 73 6.10 -17.79 10.46
CA VAL A 73 5.02 -18.42 9.69
C VAL A 73 4.07 -19.09 10.67
N ASN A 74 2.82 -18.63 10.68
CA ASN A 74 1.76 -19.16 11.51
C ASN A 74 0.69 -19.79 10.65
N ALA A 75 -0.01 -20.80 11.18
CA ALA A 75 -1.19 -21.36 10.54
C ALA A 75 -2.43 -21.07 11.38
N PHE A 76 -3.52 -20.66 10.74
CA PHE A 76 -4.80 -20.47 11.41
C PHE A 76 -5.97 -20.91 10.54
N LEU A 77 -7.10 -21.20 11.20
CA LEU A 77 -8.36 -21.52 10.56
C LEU A 77 -9.30 -20.33 10.68
N THR A 78 -10.05 -20.03 9.61
CA THR A 78 -11.16 -19.09 9.71
C THR A 78 -12.28 -19.66 10.54
N VAL A 79 -13.13 -18.77 11.06
CA VAL A 79 -14.43 -19.18 11.61
C VAL A 79 -15.21 -19.91 10.50
N PRO A 80 -15.88 -21.03 10.80
CA PRO A 80 -16.70 -21.73 9.83
C PRO A 80 -17.69 -20.78 9.15
N ASN A 81 -17.79 -20.85 7.83
CA ASN A 81 -18.80 -20.11 7.07
C ASN A 81 -20.22 -20.66 7.36
N ARG A 82 -21.25 -20.11 6.71
CA ARG A 82 -22.64 -20.60 6.89
C ARG A 82 -22.85 -22.08 6.53
N GLN A 83 -21.93 -22.67 5.75
CA GLN A 83 -21.94 -24.07 5.36
C GLN A 83 -21.11 -24.95 6.30
N GLY A 84 -20.55 -24.38 7.38
CA GLY A 84 -19.70 -25.09 8.34
C GLY A 84 -18.26 -25.31 7.88
N GLU A 85 -17.84 -24.69 6.78
CA GLU A 85 -16.51 -24.89 6.21
C GLU A 85 -15.52 -23.86 6.77
N SER A 86 -14.35 -24.35 7.19
CA SER A 86 -13.24 -23.50 7.62
C SER A 86 -12.13 -23.55 6.58
N THR A 87 -11.55 -22.39 6.30
CA THR A 87 -10.44 -22.24 5.36
C THR A 87 -9.13 -22.17 6.14
N LEU A 88 -8.12 -22.93 5.70
CA LEU A 88 -6.79 -22.93 6.30
C LEU A 88 -5.93 -21.85 5.65
N TYR A 89 -5.33 -21.02 6.49
CA TYR A 89 -4.36 -20.02 6.08
C TYR A 89 -3.01 -20.28 6.73
N SER A 90 -1.93 -20.07 5.98
CA SER A 90 -0.63 -19.74 6.55
C SER A 90 -0.42 -18.24 6.45
N ALA A 91 0.17 -17.60 7.44
CA ALA A 91 0.43 -16.17 7.39
C ALA A 91 1.77 -15.78 8.01
N VAL A 92 2.31 -14.68 7.52
CA VAL A 92 3.54 -14.04 7.99
C VAL A 92 3.39 -12.53 7.90
N ASN A 93 4.14 -11.81 8.74
CA ASN A 93 4.04 -10.35 8.94
C ASN A 93 2.63 -9.89 9.29
N VAL A 94 1.96 -10.64 10.16
CA VAL A 94 0.55 -10.39 10.51
C VAL A 94 0.44 -9.10 11.33
N PRO A 95 -0.32 -8.09 10.86
CA PRO A 95 -0.49 -6.83 11.60
C PRO A 95 -1.45 -7.04 12.78
N ASP A 96 -1.47 -6.08 13.71
CA ASP A 96 -2.35 -6.08 14.88
C ASP A 96 -3.83 -6.21 14.54
N GLN A 97 -4.22 -5.60 13.43
CA GLN A 97 -5.58 -5.59 12.91
C GLN A 97 -5.50 -5.79 11.40
N PHE A 98 -6.28 -6.74 10.90
CA PHE A 98 -6.45 -6.95 9.47
C PHE A 98 -7.85 -7.44 9.15
N GLU A 99 -8.25 -7.21 7.91
CA GLU A 99 -9.43 -7.81 7.32
C GLU A 99 -8.99 -8.57 6.07
N LEU A 100 -9.44 -9.82 5.95
CA LEU A 100 -9.22 -10.59 4.73
C LEU A 100 -10.12 -10.06 3.61
N PRO A 101 -9.63 -9.98 2.37
CA PRO A 101 -10.41 -9.58 1.22
C PRO A 101 -11.65 -10.48 1.06
N ARG A 102 -12.78 -9.85 0.71
CA ARG A 102 -14.05 -10.55 0.47
C ARG A 102 -14.29 -10.87 -1.00
N GLN A 103 -13.58 -10.19 -1.89
CA GLN A 103 -13.79 -10.26 -3.33
C GLN A 103 -12.45 -10.38 -4.03
N VAL A 104 -12.44 -11.19 -5.09
CA VAL A 104 -11.30 -11.31 -6.00
C VAL A 104 -11.52 -10.30 -7.13
N HIS A 105 -10.63 -9.33 -7.27
CA HIS A 105 -10.66 -8.40 -8.40
C HIS A 105 -9.89 -9.02 -9.57
N THR A 106 -10.56 -9.29 -10.69
CA THR A 106 -9.93 -9.87 -11.89
C THR A 106 -9.10 -8.87 -12.68
N ASN A 107 -9.54 -7.61 -12.73
CA ASN A 107 -8.80 -6.50 -13.33
C ASN A 107 -8.71 -5.33 -12.33
N PRO A 108 -7.66 -5.30 -11.50
CA PRO A 108 -7.47 -4.26 -10.49
C PRO A 108 -7.43 -2.85 -11.09
N ALA A 109 -6.77 -2.69 -12.24
CA ALA A 109 -6.56 -1.37 -12.87
C ALA A 109 -7.85 -0.64 -13.24
N ASN A 110 -8.90 -1.39 -13.62
CA ASN A 110 -10.16 -0.79 -14.06
C ASN A 110 -11.19 -0.63 -12.94
N ASN A 111 -11.11 -1.45 -11.89
CA ASN A 111 -12.21 -1.62 -10.95
C ASN A 111 -11.85 -1.30 -9.49
N MET A 112 -10.57 -1.06 -9.18
CA MET A 112 -10.15 -0.83 -7.80
C MET A 112 -10.13 0.66 -7.48
N SER A 113 -10.89 1.05 -6.46
CA SER A 113 -10.82 2.40 -5.90
C SER A 113 -9.55 2.58 -5.06
N ASP A 114 -9.20 3.83 -4.78
CA ASP A 114 -8.17 4.18 -3.80
C ASP A 114 -8.42 3.53 -2.43
N LYS A 115 -9.68 3.51 -1.99
CA LYS A 115 -10.08 2.87 -0.73
C LYS A 115 -9.80 1.38 -0.78
N ALA A 116 -10.12 0.70 -1.88
CA ALA A 116 -9.87 -0.73 -2.01
C ALA A 116 -8.36 -1.04 -2.00
N LEU A 117 -7.53 -0.24 -2.68
CA LEU A 117 -6.07 -0.41 -2.68
C LEU A 117 -5.40 -0.29 -1.31
N ARG A 118 -6.04 0.38 -0.34
CA ARG A 118 -5.55 0.52 1.04
C ARG A 118 -5.91 -0.67 1.94
N HIS A 119 -6.58 -1.69 1.39
CA HIS A 119 -6.90 -2.94 2.07
C HIS A 119 -6.20 -4.10 1.39
N MET A 120 -5.99 -5.17 2.14
CA MET A 120 -5.42 -6.41 1.64
C MET A 120 -6.21 -6.94 0.44
N GLN A 121 -5.50 -7.37 -0.59
CA GLN A 121 -6.09 -7.88 -1.82
C GLN A 121 -5.70 -9.33 -2.05
N TYR A 122 -6.52 -10.05 -2.81
CA TYR A 122 -6.07 -11.30 -3.42
C TYR A 122 -4.98 -11.02 -4.44
N ALA A 123 -3.93 -11.85 -4.44
CA ALA A 123 -2.86 -11.77 -5.42
C ALA A 123 -3.46 -11.96 -6.82
N ASN A 124 -3.22 -10.98 -7.69
CA ASN A 124 -3.64 -11.01 -9.08
C ASN A 124 -2.40 -11.18 -9.97
N SER A 125 -2.54 -11.90 -11.09
CA SER A 125 -1.48 -12.03 -12.08
C SER A 125 -1.06 -10.68 -12.69
N ALA A 126 -1.97 -9.71 -12.74
CA ALA A 126 -1.71 -8.33 -13.07
C ALA A 126 -1.39 -7.55 -11.78
N CYS A 127 -0.32 -6.76 -11.81
CA CYS A 127 0.08 -5.83 -10.74
C CYS A 127 0.65 -6.49 -9.45
N PRO A 128 1.82 -7.17 -9.51
CA PRO A 128 2.51 -7.70 -8.33
C PRO A 128 2.91 -6.65 -7.28
N GLU A 129 2.83 -5.37 -7.61
CA GLU A 129 3.13 -4.24 -6.72
C GLU A 129 2.07 -3.94 -5.67
N ILE A 130 0.80 -4.33 -5.86
CA ILE A 130 -0.31 -4.02 -4.94
C ILE A 130 0.00 -4.35 -3.46
N PRO A 131 0.61 -5.49 -3.11
CA PRO A 131 0.93 -5.84 -1.73
C PRO A 131 1.83 -4.82 -1.02
N TYR A 132 2.55 -4.00 -1.79
CA TYR A 132 3.48 -2.99 -1.30
C TYR A 132 2.87 -1.60 -1.12
N VAL A 133 1.58 -1.42 -1.44
CA VAL A 133 0.88 -0.16 -1.21
C VAL A 133 0.87 0.13 0.29
N LEU A 134 1.12 1.38 0.66
CA LEU A 134 1.06 1.84 2.04
C LEU A 134 -0.40 2.02 2.48
N HIS A 135 -0.72 1.62 3.70
CA HIS A 135 -2.05 1.91 4.28
C HIS A 135 -2.30 3.42 4.35
N ASN A 136 -1.29 4.17 4.79
CA ASN A 136 -1.31 5.61 4.98
C ASN A 136 -0.06 6.25 4.38
N ILE A 137 -0.23 7.44 3.79
CA ILE A 137 0.88 8.21 3.26
C ILE A 137 1.36 9.17 4.36
N PRO A 138 2.62 9.12 4.79
CA PRO A 138 3.12 10.08 5.77
C PRO A 138 3.10 11.49 5.19
N MET A 139 2.55 12.44 5.94
CA MET A 139 2.43 13.84 5.48
C MET A 139 3.79 14.48 5.20
N ASN A 140 4.81 14.13 5.99
CA ASN A 140 6.17 14.69 5.89
C ASN A 140 7.11 13.82 5.06
N ASP A 141 6.58 12.91 4.25
CA ASP A 141 7.41 12.09 3.36
C ASP A 141 8.03 12.96 2.24
N PRO A 142 9.35 12.92 2.04
CA PRO A 142 10.02 13.79 1.07
C PRO A 142 9.60 13.55 -0.40
N LEU A 143 9.06 12.37 -0.70
CA LEU A 143 8.57 12.00 -2.03
C LEU A 143 7.05 11.97 -2.06
N LEU A 144 6.44 11.19 -1.16
CA LEU A 144 5.00 10.96 -1.14
C LEU A 144 4.19 12.13 -0.58
N GLY A 145 4.81 13.03 0.20
CA GLY A 145 4.17 14.27 0.65
C GLY A 145 3.75 15.17 -0.52
N ARG A 146 4.39 15.02 -1.69
CA ARG A 146 4.03 15.71 -2.94
C ARG A 146 2.64 15.32 -3.47
N LEU A 147 2.08 14.20 -3.01
CA LEU A 147 0.74 13.78 -3.39
C LEU A 147 -0.37 14.61 -2.76
N GLY A 148 -0.03 15.50 -1.82
CA GLY A 148 -0.99 16.37 -1.16
C GLY A 148 -1.86 15.57 -0.20
N PRO A 149 -1.49 15.46 1.10
CA PRO A 149 -2.35 14.78 2.06
C PRO A 149 -3.70 15.50 2.24
N ASP A 150 -3.75 16.80 1.93
CA ASP A 150 -4.97 17.60 2.00
C ASP A 150 -5.77 17.50 0.70
N CYS A 151 -6.93 16.82 0.77
CA CYS A 151 -7.86 16.66 -0.35
C CYS A 151 -8.24 17.98 -1.04
N GLY A 152 -8.17 19.12 -0.34
CA GLY A 152 -8.47 20.43 -0.90
C GLY A 152 -7.53 20.85 -2.04
N TRP A 153 -6.28 20.38 -2.03
CA TRP A 153 -5.29 20.69 -3.06
C TRP A 153 -5.50 19.89 -4.34
N LEU A 154 -6.24 18.79 -4.25
CA LEU A 154 -6.59 17.94 -5.39
C LEU A 154 -7.89 18.38 -6.08
N TYR A 155 -8.50 19.47 -5.62
CA TYR A 155 -9.69 20.04 -6.25
C TYR A 155 -9.30 20.71 -7.57
N PRO A 156 -9.97 20.38 -8.70
CA PRO A 156 -9.73 21.06 -9.96
C PRO A 156 -9.91 22.58 -9.85
N VAL A 157 -8.97 23.32 -10.43
CA VAL A 157 -9.05 24.77 -10.58
C VAL A 157 -9.48 25.13 -11.99
N SER A 158 -10.11 26.30 -12.14
CA SER A 158 -10.57 26.79 -13.44
C SER A 158 -9.44 27.58 -14.13
N TYR A 159 -9.19 27.24 -15.38
CA TYR A 159 -8.32 27.91 -16.32
C TYR A 159 -9.13 28.46 -17.50
N THR A 160 -8.49 29.27 -18.33
CA THR A 160 -9.11 29.83 -19.56
C THR A 160 -9.55 28.75 -20.56
N ASN A 161 -8.89 27.59 -20.54
CA ASN A 161 -9.14 26.47 -21.46
C ASN A 161 -9.83 25.27 -20.79
N GLY A 162 -10.38 25.42 -19.58
CA GLY A 162 -11.12 24.36 -18.89
C GLY A 162 -10.76 24.22 -17.42
N TRP A 163 -10.88 23.01 -16.90
CA TRP A 163 -10.60 22.65 -15.51
C TRP A 163 -9.40 21.72 -15.45
N GLY A 164 -8.53 21.89 -14.46
CA GLY A 164 -7.35 21.04 -14.32
C GLY A 164 -6.75 21.12 -12.93
N MET A 165 -5.67 20.39 -12.70
CA MET A 165 -4.89 20.49 -11.47
C MET A 165 -4.11 21.81 -11.42
N HIS A 166 -3.88 22.35 -10.23
CA HIS A 166 -3.00 23.51 -10.03
C HIS A 166 -1.59 23.24 -10.63
N ASP A 167 -1.01 24.22 -11.32
CA ASP A 167 0.23 24.05 -12.10
C ASP A 167 1.41 23.53 -11.25
N ASP A 168 1.60 24.05 -10.04
CA ASP A 168 2.67 23.61 -9.14
C ASP A 168 2.51 22.15 -8.71
N ILE A 169 1.28 21.73 -8.38
CA ILE A 169 0.98 20.36 -7.99
C ILE A 169 1.17 19.44 -9.18
N ARG A 170 0.67 19.83 -10.35
CA ARG A 170 0.82 19.10 -11.61
C ARG A 170 2.29 18.89 -11.95
N HIS A 171 3.12 19.93 -11.80
CA HIS A 171 4.55 19.83 -12.05
C HIS A 171 5.24 18.91 -11.03
N SER A 172 4.89 19.04 -9.75
CA SER A 172 5.39 18.18 -8.67
C SER A 172 5.06 16.70 -8.90
N TRP A 173 3.83 16.39 -9.32
CA TRP A 173 3.39 15.03 -9.67
C TRP A 173 4.12 14.48 -10.87
N TRP A 174 4.32 15.30 -11.91
CA TRP A 174 5.07 14.89 -13.09
C TRP A 174 6.52 14.54 -12.73
N GLN A 175 7.19 15.35 -11.92
CA GLN A 175 8.54 15.03 -11.45
C GLN A 175 8.56 13.73 -10.61
N LEU A 176 7.57 13.55 -9.73
CA LEU A 176 7.44 12.35 -8.91
C LEU A 176 7.25 11.10 -9.77
N GLU A 177 6.30 11.12 -10.71
CA GLU A 177 6.03 10.05 -11.65
C GLU A 177 7.29 9.64 -12.42
N ARG A 178 7.99 10.62 -13.01
CA ARG A 178 9.21 10.37 -13.79
C ARG A 178 10.32 9.77 -12.95
N GLY A 179 10.51 10.26 -11.72
CA GLY A 179 11.52 9.74 -10.80
C GLY A 179 11.21 8.30 -10.37
N LEU A 180 9.99 8.03 -9.90
CA LEU A 180 9.58 6.69 -9.47
C LEU A 180 9.62 5.66 -10.62
N MET A 181 9.19 6.06 -11.82
CA MET A 181 9.32 5.21 -13.01
C MET A 181 10.77 4.89 -13.34
N LEU A 182 11.64 5.91 -13.36
CA LEU A 182 13.06 5.73 -13.67
C LEU A 182 13.72 4.78 -12.66
N ILE A 183 13.53 5.03 -11.37
CA ILE A 183 14.12 4.22 -10.29
C ILE A 183 13.62 2.78 -10.34
N SER A 184 12.29 2.59 -10.39
CA SER A 184 11.71 1.24 -10.39
C SER A 184 12.11 0.44 -11.63
N ASN A 185 12.10 1.04 -12.82
CA ASN A 185 12.55 0.36 -14.04
C ASN A 185 14.05 0.03 -13.98
N THR A 186 14.89 0.96 -13.52
CA THR A 186 16.34 0.73 -13.37
C THR A 186 16.64 -0.44 -12.44
N LEU A 187 16.01 -0.48 -11.26
CA LEU A 187 16.23 -1.56 -10.29
C LEU A 187 15.72 -2.92 -10.78
N LEU A 188 14.58 -2.95 -11.48
CA LEU A 188 14.01 -4.18 -12.03
C LEU A 188 14.81 -4.69 -13.23
N GLU A 189 15.29 -3.80 -14.09
CA GLU A 189 16.12 -4.15 -15.25
C GLU A 189 17.48 -4.71 -14.83
N LEU A 190 18.10 -4.13 -13.80
CA LEU A 190 19.40 -4.56 -13.27
C LEU A 190 19.31 -5.81 -12.39
N ASP A 191 18.13 -6.21 -11.92
CA ASP A 191 17.98 -7.42 -11.11
C ASP A 191 18.03 -8.67 -12.01
N SER A 192 19.10 -9.43 -11.88
CA SER A 192 19.32 -10.65 -12.65
C SER A 192 18.50 -11.86 -12.16
N SER A 193 17.82 -11.75 -11.01
CA SER A 193 17.04 -12.84 -10.42
C SER A 193 15.78 -13.15 -11.24
N ASN A 194 15.27 -14.38 -11.12
CA ASN A 194 14.04 -14.78 -11.81
C ASN A 194 12.85 -13.92 -11.35
N ALA A 195 12.73 -13.66 -10.04
CA ALA A 195 11.69 -12.81 -9.48
C ALA A 195 11.71 -11.38 -10.05
N GLY A 196 12.90 -10.76 -10.16
CA GLY A 196 13.04 -9.44 -10.79
C GLY A 196 12.59 -9.44 -12.26
N LYS A 197 13.01 -10.47 -13.03
CA LYS A 197 12.62 -10.63 -14.44
C LYS A 197 11.13 -10.89 -14.62
N GLU A 198 10.51 -11.70 -13.75
CA GLU A 198 9.08 -11.98 -13.75
C GLU A 198 8.29 -10.68 -13.57
N VAL A 199 8.64 -9.87 -12.57
CA VAL A 199 8.02 -8.56 -12.32
C VAL A 199 8.28 -7.57 -13.46
N TYR A 200 9.49 -7.53 -14.00
CA TYR A 200 9.83 -6.63 -15.10
C TYR A 200 8.96 -6.87 -16.34
N ARG A 201 8.66 -8.14 -16.62
CA ARG A 201 7.84 -8.59 -17.77
C ARG A 201 6.35 -8.62 -17.48
N ALA A 202 5.94 -8.51 -16.22
CA ALA A 202 4.54 -8.50 -15.82
C ALA A 202 3.77 -7.36 -16.50
N GLU A 203 2.47 -7.55 -16.66
CA GLU A 203 1.58 -6.43 -16.96
C GLU A 203 1.65 -5.42 -15.81
N LYS A 204 1.86 -4.16 -16.18
CA LYS A 204 2.06 -3.05 -15.25
C LYS A 204 0.75 -2.29 -15.09
N TRP A 205 0.50 -1.77 -13.89
CA TRP A 205 -0.58 -0.79 -13.72
C TRP A 205 -0.35 0.42 -14.67
N PRO A 206 -1.42 1.00 -15.26
CA PRO A 206 -1.28 2.16 -16.13
C PRO A 206 -0.54 3.32 -15.46
N GLU A 207 0.29 4.03 -16.21
CA GLU A 207 1.06 5.16 -15.68
C GLU A 207 0.13 6.29 -15.22
N PRO A 208 0.46 7.06 -14.16
CA PRO A 208 -0.38 8.17 -13.71
C PRO A 208 -0.78 9.13 -14.84
N SER A 209 0.15 9.46 -15.74
CA SER A 209 -0.11 10.35 -16.87
C SER A 209 -1.09 9.80 -17.91
N SER A 210 -1.32 8.47 -17.98
CA SER A 210 -2.32 7.90 -18.90
C SER A 210 -3.75 8.29 -18.52
N PHE A 211 -3.98 8.68 -17.26
CA PHE A 211 -5.26 9.20 -16.78
C PHE A 211 -5.42 10.72 -16.98
N ARG A 212 -4.47 11.37 -17.67
CA ARG A 212 -4.60 12.75 -18.15
C ARG A 212 -4.75 13.82 -17.06
N TYR A 213 -4.16 13.64 -15.87
CA TYR A 213 -4.12 14.70 -14.84
C TYR A 213 -3.37 15.96 -15.31
N ARG A 214 -2.55 15.83 -16.36
CA ARG A 214 -1.78 16.95 -16.91
C ARG A 214 -2.60 17.87 -17.82
N ASP A 215 -3.69 17.35 -18.36
CA ASP A 215 -4.51 18.03 -19.36
C ASP A 215 -5.53 18.96 -18.69
N ALA A 216 -5.97 19.98 -19.43
CA ALA A 216 -7.19 20.71 -19.11
C ALA A 216 -8.41 19.93 -19.66
N HIS A 217 -9.48 19.89 -18.87
CA HIS A 217 -10.72 19.18 -19.19
C HIS A 217 -11.86 20.18 -19.37
N GLY A 218 -12.75 19.94 -20.33
CA GLY A 218 -13.89 20.83 -20.56
C GLY A 218 -14.86 20.92 -19.36
N GLN A 219 -14.85 19.92 -18.48
CA GLN A 219 -15.76 19.83 -17.33
C GLN A 219 -14.99 19.58 -16.03
N PHE A 220 -15.48 20.17 -14.94
CA PHE A 220 -14.96 19.98 -13.59
C PHE A 220 -14.86 18.49 -13.20
N HIS A 221 -15.94 17.74 -13.42
CA HIS A 221 -16.01 16.32 -13.07
C HIS A 221 -14.99 15.45 -13.83
N GLY A 222 -14.72 15.79 -15.10
CA GLY A 222 -13.70 15.12 -15.90
C GLY A 222 -12.30 15.32 -15.31
N ALA A 223 -11.97 16.56 -14.94
CA ALA A 223 -10.70 16.86 -14.26
C ALA A 223 -10.60 16.16 -12.90
N ALA A 224 -11.64 16.20 -12.08
CA ALA A 224 -11.65 15.53 -10.77
C ALA A 224 -11.42 14.02 -10.88
N THR A 225 -12.08 13.39 -11.87
CA THR A 225 -11.91 11.95 -12.13
C THR A 225 -10.49 11.63 -12.60
N ALA A 226 -9.95 12.40 -13.54
CA ALA A 226 -8.58 12.26 -14.03
C ALA A 226 -7.55 12.39 -12.88
N ILE A 227 -7.71 13.39 -12.01
CA ILE A 227 -6.84 13.62 -10.85
C ILE A 227 -6.90 12.42 -9.89
N ARG A 228 -8.12 11.97 -9.53
CA ARG A 228 -8.31 10.84 -8.60
C ARG A 228 -7.69 9.55 -9.14
N LEU A 229 -7.92 9.22 -10.41
CA LEU A 229 -7.37 8.00 -11.02
C LEU A 229 -5.83 8.06 -11.11
N SER A 230 -5.29 9.23 -11.45
CA SER A 230 -3.84 9.44 -11.51
C SER A 230 -3.20 9.34 -10.13
N TRP A 231 -3.86 9.86 -9.09
CA TRP A 231 -3.42 9.74 -7.71
C TRP A 231 -3.31 8.27 -7.28
N THR A 232 -4.35 7.48 -7.58
CA THR A 232 -4.37 6.04 -7.36
C THR A 232 -3.21 5.34 -8.07
N ALA A 233 -3.02 5.63 -9.35
CA ALA A 233 -1.92 5.07 -10.13
C ALA A 233 -0.54 5.45 -9.56
N MET A 234 -0.41 6.65 -8.97
CA MET A 234 0.83 7.08 -8.35
C MET A 234 1.16 6.28 -7.08
N LEU A 235 0.15 5.88 -6.30
CA LEU A 235 0.36 4.97 -5.17
C LEU A 235 0.87 3.60 -5.62
N VAL A 236 0.28 3.08 -6.69
CA VAL A 236 0.69 1.79 -7.25
C VAL A 236 2.11 1.87 -7.82
N LEU A 237 2.46 2.98 -8.47
CA LEU A 237 3.82 3.24 -8.93
C LEU A 237 4.83 3.36 -7.76
N ALA A 238 4.45 4.03 -6.67
CA ALA A 238 5.28 4.08 -5.46
C ALA A 238 5.45 2.68 -4.84
N ALA A 239 4.38 1.89 -4.77
CA ALA A 239 4.42 0.50 -4.31
C ALA A 239 5.33 -0.36 -5.19
N ARG A 240 5.31 -0.14 -6.51
CA ARG A 240 6.22 -0.81 -7.45
C ARG A 240 7.68 -0.44 -7.20
N CYS A 241 7.95 0.82 -6.83
CA CYS A 241 9.28 1.23 -6.39
C CYS A 241 9.69 0.50 -5.09
N SER A 242 8.80 0.41 -4.09
CA SER A 242 9.03 -0.36 -2.86
C SER A 242 9.33 -1.83 -3.14
N MET A 243 8.56 -2.46 -4.03
CA MET A 243 8.77 -3.84 -4.48
C MET A 243 10.13 -4.01 -5.15
N ALA A 244 10.47 -3.12 -6.08
CA ALA A 244 11.75 -3.17 -6.77
C ALA A 244 12.91 -3.10 -5.77
N ILE A 245 12.83 -2.21 -4.77
CA ILE A 245 13.84 -2.09 -3.71
C ILE A 245 13.88 -3.35 -2.82
N ALA A 246 12.74 -3.93 -2.47
CA ALA A 246 12.66 -5.14 -1.65
C ALA A 246 13.39 -6.35 -2.27
N LEU A 247 13.38 -6.48 -3.60
CA LEU A 247 14.11 -7.54 -4.31
C LEU A 247 15.63 -7.49 -4.08
N TRP A 248 16.16 -6.30 -3.76
CA TRP A 248 17.58 -6.06 -3.48
C TRP A 248 17.93 -6.19 -1.99
N ASN A 249 16.96 -6.29 -1.09
CA ASN A 249 17.16 -6.34 0.37
C ASN A 249 17.47 -7.76 0.90
N LYS A 250 18.33 -8.52 0.20
CA LYS A 250 18.60 -9.93 0.55
C LYS A 250 19.45 -10.11 1.81
N ASN A 251 20.26 -9.11 2.20
CA ASN A 251 21.15 -9.16 3.36
C ASN A 251 21.30 -7.75 3.96
N LEU A 252 20.52 -7.42 5.00
CA LEU A 252 20.67 -6.20 5.77
C LEU A 252 21.86 -6.31 6.75
N THR A 253 23.05 -6.65 6.25
CA THR A 253 24.27 -6.50 7.04
C THR A 253 24.63 -5.02 7.08
N SER A 254 25.11 -4.54 8.23
CA SER A 254 25.52 -3.14 8.45
C SER A 254 26.36 -2.61 7.27
N GLY A 255 25.79 -1.66 6.51
CA GLY A 255 26.42 -1.12 5.31
C GLY A 255 25.45 -0.31 4.44
N ILE A 256 25.96 0.23 3.33
CA ILE A 256 25.15 0.92 2.32
C ILE A 256 24.29 -0.13 1.60
N PRO A 257 22.96 0.05 1.50
CA PRO A 257 22.10 -0.91 0.80
C PRO A 257 22.52 -1.11 -0.66
N HIS A 258 22.46 -2.35 -1.16
CA HIS A 258 22.92 -2.66 -2.51
C HIS A 258 22.17 -1.88 -3.60
N TRP A 259 20.87 -1.66 -3.41
CA TRP A 259 20.06 -0.87 -4.34
C TRP A 259 20.57 0.58 -4.43
N VAL A 260 21.06 1.18 -3.33
CA VAL A 260 21.65 2.53 -3.32
C VAL A 260 22.89 2.58 -4.21
N VAL A 261 23.81 1.63 -4.02
CA VAL A 261 25.04 1.54 -4.82
C VAL A 261 24.70 1.40 -6.31
N ARG A 262 23.68 0.61 -6.65
CA ARG A 262 23.24 0.45 -8.05
C ARG A 262 22.64 1.71 -8.63
N LEU A 263 21.79 2.42 -7.90
CA LEU A 263 21.23 3.70 -8.39
C LEU A 263 22.34 4.74 -8.60
N GLN A 264 23.34 4.82 -7.72
CA GLN A 264 24.50 5.69 -7.88
C GLN A 264 25.30 5.35 -9.15
N GLN A 265 25.58 4.06 -9.38
CA GLN A 265 26.27 3.58 -10.59
C GLN A 265 25.47 3.88 -11.88
N SER A 266 24.14 3.89 -11.80
CA SER A 266 23.25 4.26 -12.90
C SER A 266 23.09 5.78 -13.09
N GLY A 267 23.82 6.60 -12.34
CA GLY A 267 23.79 8.06 -12.48
C GLY A 267 22.53 8.73 -11.91
N ILE A 268 21.79 8.05 -11.02
CA ILE A 268 20.66 8.67 -10.33
C ILE A 268 21.18 9.74 -9.37
N PRO A 269 20.63 10.96 -9.37
CA PRO A 269 21.09 12.04 -8.49
C PRO A 269 21.01 11.66 -7.00
N SER A 270 22.05 11.99 -6.23
CA SER A 270 22.12 11.68 -4.80
C SER A 270 20.93 12.23 -4.01
N SER A 271 20.39 13.39 -4.38
CA SER A 271 19.21 13.98 -3.73
C SER A 271 17.96 13.11 -3.85
N TRP A 272 17.80 12.37 -4.95
CA TRP A 272 16.70 11.41 -5.10
C TRP A 272 16.92 10.16 -4.25
N ILE A 273 18.16 9.71 -4.14
CA ILE A 273 18.54 8.55 -3.34
C ILE A 273 18.34 8.85 -1.85
N GLU A 274 18.80 10.00 -1.37
CA GLU A 274 18.59 10.47 0.00
C GLU A 274 17.11 10.62 0.34
N ALA A 275 16.32 11.17 -0.59
CA ALA A 275 14.87 11.26 -0.44
C ALA A 275 14.20 9.89 -0.37
N LEU A 276 14.63 8.92 -1.19
CA LEU A 276 14.14 7.54 -1.12
C LEU A 276 14.48 6.86 0.21
N GLN A 277 15.73 6.99 0.66
CA GLN A 277 16.19 6.42 1.94
C GLN A 277 15.42 6.99 3.14
N SER A 278 14.91 8.22 3.02
CA SER A 278 14.12 8.89 4.04
C SER A 278 12.61 8.76 3.83
N SER A 279 12.17 8.05 2.79
CA SER A 279 10.77 7.88 2.41
C SER A 279 10.22 6.53 2.88
N ALA A 280 8.93 6.49 3.18
CA ALA A 280 8.19 5.27 3.51
C ALA A 280 8.19 4.23 2.36
N ILE A 281 8.58 4.62 1.14
CA ILE A 281 8.84 3.68 0.04
C ILE A 281 9.89 2.63 0.45
N THR A 282 10.93 3.03 1.18
CA THR A 282 12.02 2.15 1.61
C THR A 282 11.87 1.64 3.05
N ASP A 283 10.85 2.10 3.76
CA ASP A 283 10.57 1.66 5.13
C ASP A 283 9.85 0.30 5.12
N PHE A 284 10.56 -0.75 5.53
CA PHE A 284 10.05 -2.13 5.60
C PHE A 284 9.52 -2.54 6.97
N SER A 285 9.16 -1.57 7.82
CA SER A 285 8.54 -1.85 9.12
C SER A 285 7.19 -2.57 8.98
N LEU A 286 6.89 -3.42 9.96
CA LEU A 286 5.65 -4.21 10.01
C LEU A 286 4.41 -3.31 10.07
N GLY A 287 3.37 -3.70 9.34
CA GLY A 287 2.06 -3.03 9.39
C GLY A 287 1.95 -1.74 8.57
N LEU A 288 3.00 -1.32 7.85
CA LEU A 288 2.92 -0.16 6.95
C LEU A 288 2.20 -0.48 5.62
N ARG A 289 2.35 -1.72 5.14
CA ARG A 289 1.88 -2.16 3.83
C ARG A 289 0.62 -3.01 3.93
N VAL A 290 -0.22 -2.92 2.89
CA VAL A 290 -1.51 -3.61 2.81
C VAL A 290 -1.42 -5.13 2.76
N GLY A 291 -0.33 -5.66 2.19
CA GLY A 291 -0.13 -7.09 2.09
C GLY A 291 -1.04 -7.79 1.08
N VAL A 292 -1.10 -9.12 1.15
CA VAL A 292 -1.73 -9.95 0.12
C VAL A 292 -2.26 -11.27 0.64
N VAL A 293 -3.33 -11.76 0.01
CA VAL A 293 -3.78 -13.16 0.10
C VAL A 293 -3.45 -13.91 -1.18
N ILE A 294 -2.71 -15.00 -1.07
CA ILE A 294 -2.25 -15.84 -2.18
C ILE A 294 -3.03 -17.14 -2.15
N GLN A 295 -3.64 -17.49 -3.28
CA GLN A 295 -4.18 -18.82 -3.54
C GLN A 295 -3.17 -19.58 -4.42
N PRO A 296 -2.42 -20.56 -3.89
CA PRO A 296 -1.32 -21.20 -4.62
C PRO A 296 -1.73 -21.78 -5.98
N ALA A 297 -2.96 -22.28 -6.10
CA ALA A 297 -3.49 -22.86 -7.34
C ALA A 297 -3.71 -21.83 -8.46
N HIS A 298 -3.78 -20.54 -8.13
CA HIS A 298 -4.19 -19.48 -9.06
C HIS A 298 -3.22 -18.29 -9.12
N CYS A 299 -2.14 -18.31 -8.32
CA CYS A 299 -1.24 -17.17 -8.18
C CYS A 299 0.11 -17.45 -8.86
N PRO A 300 0.48 -16.69 -9.92
CA PRO A 300 1.81 -16.82 -10.52
C PRO A 300 2.93 -16.31 -9.61
N TRP A 301 2.59 -15.50 -8.60
CA TRP A 301 3.54 -14.82 -7.72
C TRP A 301 3.91 -15.62 -6.47
N MET A 302 3.71 -16.95 -6.46
CA MET A 302 4.09 -17.78 -5.32
C MET A 302 5.60 -17.74 -5.05
N SER A 303 6.41 -17.61 -6.11
CA SER A 303 7.87 -17.39 -6.03
C SER A 303 8.23 -16.08 -5.29
N HIS A 304 7.28 -15.15 -5.15
CA HIS A 304 7.51 -13.85 -4.51
C HIS A 304 7.28 -13.83 -3.00
N VAL A 305 6.71 -14.88 -2.41
CA VAL A 305 6.44 -14.96 -0.96
C VAL A 305 7.65 -14.62 -0.09
N PRO A 306 8.89 -15.09 -0.38
CA PRO A 306 10.06 -14.72 0.40
C PRO A 306 10.33 -13.20 0.38
N PHE A 307 10.08 -12.52 -0.72
CA PHE A 307 10.29 -11.07 -0.83
C PHE A 307 9.21 -10.28 -0.11
N TYR A 308 7.95 -10.71 -0.18
CA TYR A 308 6.89 -10.12 0.65
C TYR A 308 7.21 -10.25 2.14
N ARG A 309 7.72 -11.42 2.55
CA ARG A 309 8.18 -11.65 3.93
C ARG A 309 9.30 -10.68 4.32
N LEU A 310 10.35 -10.57 3.52
CA LEU A 310 11.48 -9.68 3.80
C LEU A 310 11.09 -8.19 3.79
N ALA A 311 10.07 -7.82 3.02
CA ALA A 311 9.55 -6.47 2.93
C ALA A 311 8.56 -6.09 4.05
N GLY A 312 8.36 -6.97 5.05
CA GLY A 312 7.37 -6.71 6.09
C GLY A 312 5.92 -6.66 5.57
N CYS A 313 5.66 -7.14 4.34
CA CYS A 313 4.32 -7.18 3.76
C CYS A 313 3.52 -8.30 4.42
N PRO A 314 2.35 -8.02 5.00
CA PRO A 314 1.44 -9.06 5.48
C PRO A 314 1.14 -10.04 4.35
N THR A 315 1.42 -11.32 4.53
CA THR A 315 1.24 -12.32 3.48
C THR A 315 0.46 -13.49 4.04
N PHE A 316 -0.66 -13.79 3.40
CA PHE A 316 -1.56 -14.88 3.76
C PHE A 316 -1.61 -15.86 2.59
N VAL A 317 -1.43 -17.14 2.84
CA VAL A 317 -1.54 -18.21 1.85
C VAL A 317 -2.78 -19.02 2.18
N GLU A 318 -3.78 -18.96 1.30
CA GLU A 318 -5.04 -19.69 1.42
C GLU A 318 -4.88 -21.09 0.83
N TRP A 319 -4.91 -22.11 1.68
CA TRP A 319 -4.75 -23.52 1.28
C TRP A 319 -6.08 -24.20 0.91
N GLY A 320 -7.18 -23.44 0.92
CA GLY A 320 -8.53 -23.94 0.65
C GLY A 320 -9.25 -24.46 1.90
N THR A 321 -10.42 -25.05 1.68
CA THR A 321 -11.23 -25.65 2.76
C THR A 321 -10.57 -26.92 3.26
N LYS A 322 -10.48 -27.08 4.58
CA LYS A 322 -10.04 -28.37 5.12
C LYS A 322 -11.01 -29.46 4.67
N PRO A 323 -10.53 -30.60 4.12
CA PRO A 323 -11.40 -31.74 3.87
C PRO A 323 -12.10 -32.13 5.18
N LYS A 324 -13.42 -32.35 5.13
CA LYS A 324 -14.25 -32.74 6.30
C LYS A 324 -13.68 -33.93 7.09
N MET A 325 -12.80 -34.73 6.49
CA MET A 325 -12.20 -35.91 7.13
C MET A 325 -11.22 -35.61 8.28
N LEU A 326 -10.59 -34.43 8.35
CA LEU A 326 -9.65 -34.13 9.45
C LEU A 326 -10.33 -33.72 10.76
N SER A 327 -11.61 -33.33 10.75
CA SER A 327 -12.37 -33.04 11.98
C SER A 327 -12.80 -34.30 12.75
N GLU A 328 -12.74 -35.48 12.12
CA GLU A 328 -13.03 -36.75 12.79
C GLU A 328 -11.81 -37.34 13.51
N PHE A 329 -10.59 -36.96 13.13
CA PHE A 329 -9.35 -37.49 13.69
C PHE A 329 -8.75 -36.67 14.86
N ILE A 330 -9.33 -35.51 15.21
CA ILE A 330 -8.88 -34.64 16.32
C ILE A 330 -9.89 -34.67 17.50
N LYS A 331 -10.72 -35.71 17.58
CA LYS A 331 -11.47 -36.05 18.81
C LYS A 331 -10.76 -37.14 19.58
#